data_AF-A0A945Z1W5-F1
#
_entry.id   AF-A0A945Z1W5-F1
#
_cell.length_a   1.000
_cell.length_b   1.000
_cell.length_c   1.000
_cell.angle_alpha   90.00
_cell.angle_beta   90.00
_cell.angle_gamma   90.00
#
_symmetry.space_group_name_H-M   'P 1'
#
loop_
_entity.id
_entity.type
_entity.pdbx_description
1 polymer ?
#
loop_
_entity_poly.entity_id
_entity_poly.type
_entity_poly.pdbx_seq_one_letter_code
_entity_poly.pdbx_strand_id
1 'polypeptide(L)'
;QKKIFNTYDLWQTTDKFSYVAPLEEIIENDFNLNIPRYVDTYKEEEEIDIIKAQTDIDNINKELQIIETKMSSCLTELFQDE
;
A
#
# COMPACT_ATOMS: atom_id res chain seq x y z
N GLN A 1 0.67 22.25 0.24
CA GLN A 1 0.14 23.41 -0.53
C GLN A 1 1.17 24.03 -1.47
N LYS A 2 2.39 24.38 -1.03
CA LYS A 2 3.44 24.95 -1.91
C LYS A 2 3.69 24.16 -3.21
N LYS A 3 3.70 22.82 -3.15
CA LYS A 3 3.90 21.96 -4.34
C LYS A 3 2.85 22.19 -5.43
N ILE A 4 1.58 22.30 -5.07
CA ILE A 4 0.47 22.53 -6.01
C ILE A 4 0.61 23.92 -6.64
N PHE A 5 0.82 24.93 -5.80
CA PHE A 5 1.00 26.31 -6.25
C PHE A 5 2.17 26.45 -7.22
N ASN A 6 3.34 25.91 -6.88
CA ASN A 6 4.52 25.96 -7.73
C ASN A 6 4.31 25.22 -9.06
N THR A 7 3.61 24.08 -9.04
CA THR A 7 3.38 23.31 -10.27
C THR A 7 2.43 24.04 -11.23
N TYR A 8 1.45 24.74 -10.68
CA TYR A 8 0.58 25.63 -11.44
C TYR A 8 1.36 26.84 -12.01
N ASP A 9 2.14 27.52 -11.17
CA ASP A 9 2.93 28.71 -11.55
C ASP A 9 3.97 28.41 -12.63
N LEU A 10 4.62 27.24 -12.54
CA LEU A 10 5.59 26.77 -13.53
C LEU A 10 4.93 26.20 -14.80
N TRP A 11 3.61 26.00 -14.80
CA TRP A 11 2.86 25.45 -15.93
C TRP A 11 3.50 24.18 -16.53
N GLN A 12 3.82 23.21 -15.66
CA GLN A 12 4.62 22.05 -16.03
C GLN A 12 3.88 20.73 -15.85
N THR A 13 4.07 19.82 -16.81
CA THR A 13 3.70 18.41 -16.69
C THR A 13 4.73 17.72 -15.79
N THR A 14 4.23 17.01 -14.77
CA THR A 14 5.03 16.24 -13.81
C THR A 14 4.48 14.84 -13.73
N ASP A 15 5.36 13.84 -13.88
CA ASP A 15 4.99 12.43 -13.86
C ASP A 15 4.11 12.09 -12.64
N LYS A 16 3.01 11.36 -12.90
CA LYS A 16 1.98 10.95 -11.94
C LYS A 16 1.36 12.07 -11.08
N PHE A 17 1.54 13.34 -11.45
CA PHE A 17 1.13 14.48 -10.61
C PHE A 17 0.40 15.60 -11.37
N SER A 18 0.87 16.00 -12.55
CA SER A 18 0.25 17.07 -13.33
C SER A 18 0.44 16.85 -14.82
N TYR A 19 -0.52 17.32 -15.62
CA TYR A 19 -0.45 17.31 -17.07
C TYR A 19 -1.05 18.58 -17.63
N VAL A 20 -0.33 19.20 -18.56
CA VAL A 20 -0.77 20.39 -19.29
C VAL A 20 -1.46 19.92 -20.57
N ALA A 21 -2.78 19.77 -20.52
CA ALA A 21 -3.57 19.37 -21.67
C ALA A 21 -3.74 20.54 -22.67
N PRO A 22 -3.47 20.34 -23.97
CA PRO A 22 -3.81 21.31 -25.00
C PRO A 22 -5.34 21.43 -25.15
N LEU A 23 -5.80 22.55 -25.68
CA LEU A 23 -7.24 22.83 -25.79
C LEU A 23 -7.94 21.84 -26.72
N GLU A 24 -7.26 21.39 -27.77
CA GLU A 24 -7.75 20.41 -28.73
C GLU A 24 -8.09 19.08 -28.02
N GLU A 25 -7.21 18.61 -27.13
CA GLU A 25 -7.43 17.39 -26.34
C GLU A 25 -8.63 17.56 -25.39
N ILE A 26 -8.80 18.73 -24.78
CA ILE A 26 -9.95 19.02 -23.91
C ILE A 26 -11.27 18.97 -24.70
N ILE A 27 -11.27 19.51 -25.93
CA ILE A 27 -12.43 19.49 -26.82
C ILE A 27 -12.77 18.06 -27.26
N GLU A 28 -11.77 17.29 -27.68
CA GLU A 28 -11.94 15.87 -28.05
C GLU A 28 -12.48 15.02 -26.90
N ASN A 29 -12.19 15.42 -25.67
CA ASN A 29 -12.68 14.77 -24.46
C ASN A 29 -14.01 15.36 -23.94
N ASP A 30 -14.75 16.12 -24.73
CA ASP A 30 -16.03 16.75 -24.36
C ASP A 30 -15.94 17.60 -23.07
N PHE A 31 -14.81 18.27 -22.85
CA PHE A 31 -14.52 19.01 -21.62
C PHE A 31 -14.58 18.15 -20.35
N ASN A 32 -14.41 16.83 -20.47
CA ASN A 32 -14.29 15.93 -19.34
C ASN A 32 -12.89 16.07 -18.71
N LEU A 33 -12.84 16.71 -17.55
CA LEU A 33 -11.60 17.02 -16.81
C LEU A 33 -11.27 16.01 -15.70
N ASN A 34 -11.81 14.79 -15.76
CA ASN A 34 -11.50 13.75 -14.77
C ASN A 34 -9.99 13.46 -14.74
N ILE A 35 -9.36 13.61 -13.57
CA ILE A 35 -7.90 13.53 -13.39
C ILE A 35 -7.25 12.27 -13.98
N PRO A 36 -7.81 11.05 -13.81
CA PRO A 36 -7.21 9.82 -14.37
C PRO A 36 -7.08 9.81 -15.90
N ARG A 37 -7.77 10.71 -16.61
CA ARG A 37 -7.66 10.86 -18.06
C ARG A 37 -6.38 11.57 -18.49
N TYR A 38 -5.87 12.46 -17.64
CA TYR A 38 -4.73 13.35 -17.97
C TYR A 38 -3.49 13.02 -17.17
N VAL A 39 -3.65 12.45 -15.98
CA VAL A 39 -2.56 12.07 -15.09
C VAL A 39 -2.68 10.59 -14.82
N ASP A 40 -1.61 9.85 -15.10
CA ASP A 40 -1.52 8.46 -14.67
C ASP A 40 -1.49 8.42 -13.14
N THR A 41 -2.63 8.07 -12.54
CA THR A 41 -2.75 7.89 -11.09
C THR A 41 -2.42 6.46 -10.67
N TYR A 42 -1.94 5.61 -11.59
CA TYR A 42 -1.55 4.26 -11.27
C TYR A 42 -0.38 4.27 -10.28
N LYS A 43 -0.66 3.71 -9.11
CA LYS A 43 0.35 3.39 -8.12
C LYS A 43 0.78 1.96 -8.40
N GLU A 44 2.02 1.80 -8.82
CA GLU A 44 2.64 0.48 -8.92
C GLU A 44 2.57 -0.17 -7.54
N GLU A 45 1.95 -1.35 -7.48
CA GLU A 45 1.90 -2.10 -6.24
C GLU A 45 3.32 -2.56 -5.92
N GLU A 46 3.73 -2.41 -4.67
CA GLU A 46 5.03 -2.93 -4.24
C GLU A 46 5.05 -4.44 -4.46
N GLU A 47 6.10 -4.95 -5.11
CA GLU A 47 6.28 -6.39 -5.26
C GLU A 47 6.30 -7.05 -3.88
N ILE A 48 5.36 -7.96 -3.66
CA ILE A 48 5.29 -8.71 -2.42
C ILE A 48 6.44 -9.71 -2.40
N ASP A 49 7.35 -9.59 -1.42
CA ASP A 49 8.37 -10.60 -1.17
C ASP A 49 7.73 -11.85 -0.56
N ILE A 50 7.39 -12.80 -1.44
CA ILE A 50 6.76 -14.07 -1.08
C ILE A 50 7.66 -14.91 -0.15
N ILE A 51 8.99 -14.82 -0.31
CA ILE A 51 9.93 -15.59 0.50
C ILE A 51 9.96 -15.05 1.92
N LYS A 52 10.00 -13.72 2.06
CA LYS A 52 9.90 -13.06 3.36
C LYS A 52 8.55 -13.36 4.03
N ALA A 53 7.45 -13.24 3.30
CA ALA A 53 6.11 -13.55 3.81
C ALA A 53 6.03 -15.00 4.33
N GLN A 54 6.57 -15.97 3.59
CA GLN A 54 6.63 -17.36 4.05
C GLN A 54 7.48 -17.53 5.30
N THR A 55 8.64 -16.86 5.36
CA THR A 55 9.53 -16.90 6.53
C THR A 55 8.85 -16.32 7.78
N ASP A 56 8.13 -15.22 7.61
CA ASP A 56 7.36 -14.57 8.68
C ASP A 56 6.24 -15.50 9.18
N ILE A 57 5.52 -16.17 8.27
CA ILE A 57 4.50 -17.18 8.62
C ILE A 57 5.11 -18.33 9.42
N ASP A 58 6.25 -18.87 8.97
CA ASP A 58 6.90 -19.99 9.65
C ASP A 58 7.38 -19.62 11.05
N ASN A 59 7.86 -18.39 11.25
CA ASN A 59 8.27 -17.88 12.56
C ASN A 59 7.06 -17.70 13.49
N ILE A 60 5.98 -17.09 13.00
CA ILE A 60 4.73 -16.93 13.76
C ILE A 60 4.20 -18.30 14.22
N ASN A 61 4.21 -19.30 13.35
CA ASN A 61 3.76 -20.65 13.69
C ASN A 61 4.62 -21.31 14.79
N LYS A 62 5.94 -21.10 14.76
CA LYS A 62 6.83 -21.57 15.84
C LYS A 62 6.54 -20.88 17.16
N GLU A 63 6.35 -19.57 17.14
CA GLU A 63 5.99 -18.80 18.34
C GLU A 63 4.66 -19.28 18.93
N LEU A 64 3.66 -19.52 18.08
CA LEU A 64 2.37 -20.09 18.48
C LEU A 64 2.54 -21.44 19.16
N GLN A 65 3.29 -22.37 18.58
CA GLN A 65 3.55 -23.68 19.21
C GLN A 65 4.22 -23.57 20.57
N ILE A 66 5.18 -22.65 20.72
CA ILE A 66 5.85 -22.39 22.00
C ILE A 66 4.84 -21.90 23.04
N ILE A 67 3.96 -20.97 22.65
CA ILE A 67 2.91 -20.43 23.52
C ILE A 67 1.92 -21.53 23.90
N GLU A 68 1.45 -22.33 22.96
CA GLU A 68 0.54 -23.45 23.20
C GLU A 68 1.14 -24.50 24.14
N THR A 69 2.43 -24.81 23.98
CA THR A 69 3.15 -25.73 24.87
C THR A 69 3.24 -25.17 26.29
N LYS A 70 3.58 -23.87 26.43
CA LYS A 70 3.63 -23.19 27.72
C LYS A 70 2.27 -23.17 28.40
N MET A 71 1.22 -22.88 27.64
CA MET A 71 -0.16 -22.88 28.14
C MET A 71 -0.57 -24.28 28.61
N SER A 72 -0.24 -25.31 27.84
CA SER A 72 -0.51 -26.71 28.22
C SER A 72 0.25 -27.14 29.48
N SER A 73 1.52 -26.75 29.61
CA SER A 73 2.32 -27.02 30.82
C SER A 73 1.70 -26.36 32.05
N CYS A 74 1.36 -25.06 31.94
CA CYS A 74 0.74 -24.30 33.02
C CYS A 74 -0.61 -24.90 33.45
N LEU A 75 -1.44 -25.33 32.50
CA LEU A 75 -2.69 -26.02 32.80
C LEU A 75 -2.43 -27.36 33.51
N THR A 76 -1.46 -28.14 33.05
CA THR A 76 -1.14 -29.44 33.66
C THR A 76 -0.64 -29.29 35.10
N GLU A 77 0.17 -28.28 35.39
CA GLU A 77 0.63 -27.96 36.74
C GLU A 77 -0.55 -27.59 37.66
N LEU A 78 -1.50 -26.77 37.20
CA LEU A 78 -2.68 -26.38 37.99
C LEU A 78 -3.63 -27.55 38.30
N PHE A 79 -3.71 -28.56 37.43
CA PHE A 79 -4.55 -29.75 37.63
C PHE A 79 -3.83 -30.90 38.36
N GLN A 80 -2.54 -30.76 38.68
CA GLN A 80 -1.77 -31.75 39.48
C GLN A 80 -1.74 -31.41 40.97
N ASP A 81 -2.21 -30.23 41.37
CA ASP A 81 -2.27 -29.76 42.77
C ASP A 81 -3.62 -30.09 43.48
N GLU A 82 -4.49 -30.92 42.88
CA GLU A 82 -5.67 -31.55 43.53
C GLU A 82 -5.44 -33.04 43.82
#